data_AF-A0A2P8D0D8-F1
#
_entry.id   AF-A0A2P8D0D8-F1
#
_cell.length_a   1.000
_cell.length_b   1.000
_cell.length_c   1.000
_cell.angle_alpha   90.00
_cell.angle_beta   90.00
_cell.angle_gamma   90.00
#
_symmetry.space_group_name_H-M   'P 1'
#
loop_
_entity.id
_entity.type
_entity.pdbx_description
1 polymer ?
#
loop_
_entity_poly.entity_id
_entity_poly.type
_entity_poly.pdbx_seq_one_letter_code
_entity_poly.pdbx_strand_id
1 'polypeptide(L)'
;MMTHQDLERQLSDRCEKLDLKQQAFDGLAALLADEQNRVEDVFAGFDPRDIKPVFEGFKYVIDQPHRPAVIRTRIRLYGPHGTDSFPPIGYYELETDFEGNILDDFFVMEKERYVDDLAIISHFRDMNQVLPPGYLKRNYIQYEYVAYVSLIGTLFASKQFNAAYRFVQRARVYLQHTDPAKFDQQYLQKSRHFIKMVADYLEKNNLADTAWPDKR
;
A
#
# COMPACT_ATOMS: atom_id res chain seq x y z
N MET A 1 -15.15 21.14 -41.26
CA MET A 1 -14.00 20.90 -40.35
C MET A 1 -14.53 20.10 -39.18
N MET A 2 -13.88 19.01 -38.83
CA MET A 2 -14.21 18.24 -37.63
C MET A 2 -13.70 18.99 -36.40
N THR A 3 -14.53 19.16 -35.37
CA THR A 3 -14.09 19.84 -34.14
C THR A 3 -13.43 18.84 -33.19
N HIS A 4 -12.65 19.34 -32.23
CA HIS A 4 -12.06 18.48 -31.20
C HIS A 4 -13.12 17.73 -30.38
N GLN A 5 -14.27 18.36 -30.13
CA GLN A 5 -15.41 17.76 -29.43
C GLN A 5 -16.04 16.61 -30.23
N ASP A 6 -16.11 16.73 -31.56
CA ASP A 6 -16.61 15.66 -32.43
C ASP A 6 -15.70 14.43 -32.38
N LEU A 7 -14.39 14.63 -32.34
CA LEU A 7 -13.39 13.56 -32.21
C LEU A 7 -13.47 12.87 -30.85
N GLU A 8 -13.49 13.62 -29.75
CA GLU A 8 -13.61 13.06 -28.39
C GLU A 8 -14.88 12.22 -28.24
N ARG A 9 -16.00 12.71 -28.79
CA ARG A 9 -17.27 11.98 -28.79
C ARG A 9 -17.17 10.70 -29.61
N GLN A 10 -16.65 10.74 -30.84
CA GLN A 10 -16.54 9.54 -31.67
C GLN A 10 -15.65 8.46 -31.04
N LEU A 11 -14.57 8.87 -30.41
CA LEU A 11 -13.67 7.96 -29.71
C LEU A 11 -14.32 7.36 -28.47
N SER A 12 -15.06 8.16 -27.70
CA SER A 12 -15.81 7.67 -26.53
C SER A 12 -16.93 6.71 -26.94
N ASP A 13 -17.72 7.07 -27.94
CA ASP A 13 -18.79 6.22 -28.51
C ASP A 13 -18.22 4.88 -29.01
N ARG A 14 -16.99 4.88 -29.55
CA ARG A 14 -16.30 3.67 -29.99
C ARG A 14 -15.97 2.76 -28.80
N CYS A 15 -15.38 3.33 -27.74
CA CYS A 15 -14.98 2.56 -26.55
C CYS A 15 -16.19 1.94 -25.84
N GLU A 16 -17.31 2.67 -25.80
CA GLU A 16 -18.58 2.17 -25.26
C GLU A 16 -19.16 1.04 -26.12
N LYS A 17 -19.22 1.21 -27.45
CA LYS A 17 -19.73 0.17 -28.37
C LYS A 17 -18.95 -1.14 -28.34
N LEU A 18 -17.67 -1.06 -28.02
CA LEU A 18 -16.78 -2.22 -27.91
C LEU A 18 -16.69 -2.74 -26.47
N ASP A 19 -17.42 -2.16 -25.52
CA ASP A 19 -17.42 -2.53 -24.10
C ASP A 19 -16.01 -2.59 -23.49
N LEU A 20 -15.06 -1.77 -23.96
CA LEU A 20 -13.64 -1.88 -23.60
C LEU A 20 -13.40 -1.73 -22.10
N LYS A 21 -14.20 -0.90 -21.44
CA LYS A 21 -14.17 -0.77 -19.98
C LYS A 21 -14.48 -2.10 -19.30
N GLN A 22 -15.56 -2.78 -19.73
CA GLN A 22 -15.96 -4.06 -19.14
C GLN A 22 -14.92 -5.13 -19.41
N GLN A 23 -14.41 -5.22 -20.65
CA GLN A 23 -13.34 -6.15 -21.00
C GLN A 23 -12.10 -5.98 -20.12
N ALA A 24 -11.71 -4.74 -19.80
CA ALA A 24 -10.60 -4.47 -18.92
C ALA A 24 -10.87 -4.92 -17.46
N PHE A 25 -12.09 -4.71 -16.95
CA PHE A 25 -12.45 -5.22 -15.61
C PHE A 25 -12.49 -6.75 -15.56
N ASP A 26 -12.97 -7.40 -16.62
CA ASP A 26 -13.05 -8.86 -16.70
C ASP A 26 -11.64 -9.47 -16.74
N GLY A 27 -10.72 -8.89 -17.53
CA GLY A 27 -9.31 -9.31 -17.57
C GLY A 27 -8.62 -9.15 -16.21
N LEU A 28 -8.80 -8.00 -15.56
CA LEU A 28 -8.28 -7.79 -14.20
C LEU A 28 -8.88 -8.77 -13.19
N ALA A 29 -10.19 -9.05 -13.27
CA ALA A 29 -10.84 -9.99 -12.36
C ALA A 29 -10.28 -11.41 -12.52
N ALA A 30 -10.01 -11.86 -13.75
CA ALA A 30 -9.36 -13.14 -14.01
C ALA A 30 -7.96 -13.19 -13.40
N LEU A 31 -7.16 -12.13 -13.56
CA LEU A 31 -5.80 -12.03 -13.00
C LEU A 31 -5.81 -12.09 -11.46
N LEU A 32 -6.75 -11.41 -10.80
CA LEU A 32 -6.88 -11.40 -9.32
C LEU A 32 -7.40 -12.73 -8.75
N ALA A 33 -8.14 -13.49 -9.55
CA ALA A 33 -8.69 -14.79 -9.18
C ALA A 33 -7.68 -15.94 -9.32
N ASP A 34 -6.66 -15.78 -10.17
CA ASP A 34 -5.63 -16.80 -10.39
C ASP A 34 -4.79 -17.03 -9.12
N GLU A 35 -4.82 -18.25 -8.61
CA GLU A 35 -4.09 -18.64 -7.39
C GLU A 35 -2.57 -18.73 -7.62
N GLN A 36 -2.11 -18.99 -8.85
CA GLN A 36 -0.67 -19.06 -9.15
C GLN A 36 -0.01 -17.68 -8.94
N ASN A 37 -0.70 -16.60 -9.32
CA ASN A 37 -0.24 -15.23 -9.11
C ASN A 37 -0.04 -14.88 -7.62
N ARG A 38 -0.72 -15.57 -6.70
CA ARG A 38 -0.53 -15.38 -5.26
C ARG A 38 0.74 -16.04 -4.73
N VAL A 39 1.13 -17.17 -5.33
CA VAL A 39 2.34 -17.92 -4.94
C VAL A 39 3.61 -17.18 -5.36
N GLU A 40 3.55 -16.45 -6.47
CA GLU A 40 4.70 -15.71 -7.04
C GLU A 40 4.85 -14.27 -6.49
N ASP A 41 4.06 -13.87 -5.48
CA ASP A 41 4.04 -12.51 -4.92
C ASP A 41 3.89 -11.40 -5.97
N VAL A 42 3.10 -11.65 -7.01
CA VAL A 42 2.79 -10.69 -8.09
C VAL A 42 2.17 -9.41 -7.50
N PHE A 43 1.39 -9.56 -6.43
CA PHE A 43 0.66 -8.49 -5.74
C PHE A 43 1.46 -7.73 -4.68
N ALA A 44 2.78 -7.93 -4.58
CA ALA A 44 3.62 -7.14 -3.66
C ALA A 44 3.21 -7.23 -2.17
N GLY A 45 2.71 -8.39 -1.73
CA GLY A 45 2.19 -8.57 -0.38
C GLY A 45 0.81 -7.98 -0.10
N PHE A 46 0.12 -7.40 -1.10
CA PHE A 46 -1.29 -7.03 -0.97
C PHE A 46 -2.20 -8.26 -1.17
N ASP A 47 -3.24 -8.38 -0.35
CA ASP A 47 -4.29 -9.38 -0.57
C ASP A 47 -5.14 -8.96 -1.78
N PRO A 48 -5.27 -9.80 -2.83
CA PRO A 48 -6.08 -9.47 -4.01
C PRO A 48 -7.53 -9.08 -3.70
N ARG A 49 -8.08 -9.60 -2.60
CA ARG A 49 -9.47 -9.33 -2.17
C ARG A 49 -9.64 -7.92 -1.62
N ASP A 50 -8.55 -7.30 -1.20
CA ASP A 50 -8.51 -5.95 -0.65
C ASP A 50 -8.19 -4.89 -1.72
N ILE A 51 -7.84 -5.32 -2.94
CA ILE A 51 -7.55 -4.42 -4.06
C ILE A 51 -8.86 -3.85 -4.60
N LYS A 52 -8.93 -2.52 -4.65
CA LYS A 52 -10.07 -1.76 -5.14
C LYS A 52 -9.74 -1.19 -6.52
N PRO A 53 -10.32 -1.75 -7.60
CA PRO A 53 -10.09 -1.24 -8.95
C PRO A 53 -10.96 -0.01 -9.24
N VAL A 54 -10.37 1.01 -9.86
CA VAL A 54 -11.04 2.26 -10.24
C VAL A 54 -10.71 2.59 -11.68
N PHE A 55 -11.73 2.78 -12.50
CA PHE A 55 -11.55 3.17 -13.89
C PHE A 55 -10.92 4.56 -13.99
N GLU A 56 -9.76 4.66 -14.65
CA GLU A 56 -9.05 5.93 -14.84
C GLU A 56 -9.46 6.61 -16.15
N GLY A 57 -9.62 5.82 -17.22
CA GLY A 57 -10.03 6.35 -18.51
C GLY A 57 -9.45 5.57 -19.70
N PHE A 58 -9.68 6.13 -20.88
CA PHE A 58 -9.12 5.67 -22.14
C PHE A 58 -7.97 6.57 -22.58
N LYS A 59 -6.91 5.97 -23.12
CA LYS A 59 -5.80 6.68 -23.76
C LYS A 59 -5.65 6.19 -25.20
N TYR A 60 -5.71 7.13 -26.14
CA TYR A 60 -5.57 6.85 -27.57
C TYR A 60 -4.12 7.08 -27.98
N VAL A 61 -3.49 6.07 -28.56
CA VAL A 61 -2.09 6.15 -29.00
C VAL A 61 -2.05 5.88 -30.50
N ILE A 62 -2.05 6.97 -31.29
CA ILE A 62 -2.29 6.94 -32.73
C ILE A 62 -1.00 7.00 -33.55
N ASP A 63 0.00 7.73 -33.07
CA ASP A 63 1.26 7.95 -33.78
C ASP A 63 2.40 7.15 -33.13
N GLN A 64 2.53 5.88 -33.54
CA GLN A 64 3.58 4.98 -33.05
C GLN A 64 4.46 4.48 -34.21
N PRO A 65 5.79 4.60 -34.11
CA PRO A 65 6.69 3.97 -35.07
C PRO A 65 6.48 2.46 -35.10
N HIS A 66 6.14 1.92 -36.28
CA HIS A 66 6.04 0.48 -36.53
C HIS A 66 4.96 -0.28 -35.72
N ARG A 67 3.98 0.41 -35.13
CA ARG A 67 2.83 -0.22 -34.46
C ARG A 67 1.52 0.42 -34.92
N PRO A 68 0.42 -0.36 -34.98
CA PRO A 68 -0.89 0.20 -35.26
C PRO A 68 -1.34 1.15 -34.14
N ALA A 69 -2.31 2.01 -34.46
CA ALA A 69 -2.97 2.83 -33.46
C ALA A 69 -3.74 1.94 -32.48
N VAL A 70 -3.67 2.24 -31.19
CA VAL A 70 -4.28 1.45 -30.12
C VAL A 70 -5.09 2.32 -29.15
N ILE A 71 -6.01 1.67 -28.47
CA ILE A 71 -6.77 2.20 -27.33
C ILE A 71 -6.27 1.47 -26.09
N ARG A 72 -5.84 2.24 -25.09
CA ARG A 72 -5.46 1.72 -23.78
C ARG A 72 -6.53 2.03 -22.77
N THR A 73 -7.10 0.99 -22.19
CA THR A 73 -8.12 1.09 -21.14
C THR A 73 -7.42 0.89 -19.80
N ARG A 74 -7.41 1.93 -18.95
CA ARG A 74 -6.64 1.91 -17.71
C ARG A 74 -7.51 1.86 -16.47
N ILE A 75 -7.14 0.96 -15.55
CA ILE A 75 -7.75 0.77 -14.24
C ILE A 75 -6.66 1.01 -13.20
N ARG A 76 -6.85 1.99 -12.32
CA ARG A 76 -5.98 2.18 -11.14
C ARG A 76 -6.36 1.20 -10.06
N LEU A 77 -5.35 0.71 -9.34
CA LEU A 77 -5.50 -0.20 -8.22
C LEU A 77 -5.26 0.56 -6.93
N TYR A 78 -6.17 0.44 -5.98
CA TYR A 78 -6.04 1.03 -4.64
C TYR A 78 -6.05 -0.08 -3.59
N GLY A 79 -5.36 0.15 -2.47
CA GLY A 79 -5.43 -0.75 -1.33
C GLY A 79 -6.77 -0.67 -0.58
N PRO A 80 -6.90 -1.42 0.54
CA PRO A 80 -8.15 -1.52 1.30
C PRO A 80 -8.67 -0.16 1.81
N HIS A 81 -7.79 0.82 2.00
CA HIS A 81 -8.14 2.15 2.51
C HIS A 81 -8.74 3.10 1.46
N GLY A 82 -8.84 2.70 0.19
CA GLY A 82 -9.61 3.42 -0.84
C GLY A 82 -8.94 4.64 -1.47
N THR A 83 -9.75 5.46 -2.14
CA THR A 83 -9.34 6.49 -3.11
C THR A 83 -9.09 7.88 -2.53
N ASP A 84 -9.60 8.16 -1.33
CA ASP A 84 -9.83 9.55 -0.91
C ASP A 84 -8.63 10.22 -0.23
N SER A 85 -7.55 9.47 0.03
CA SER A 85 -6.34 10.00 0.68
C SER A 85 -5.05 9.25 0.37
N PHE A 86 -5.09 8.24 -0.52
CA PHE A 86 -3.92 7.39 -0.77
C PHE A 86 -3.59 7.33 -2.27
N PRO A 87 -2.28 7.33 -2.63
CA PRO A 87 -1.89 7.04 -3.99
C PRO A 87 -2.31 5.61 -4.39
N PRO A 88 -2.50 5.35 -5.69
CA PRO A 88 -2.73 4.01 -6.19
C PRO A 88 -1.52 3.11 -5.90
N ILE A 89 -1.79 1.83 -5.62
CA ILE A 89 -0.78 0.80 -5.39
C ILE A 89 -0.25 0.18 -6.69
N GLY A 90 -0.89 0.51 -7.80
CA GLY A 90 -0.59 -0.04 -9.12
C GLY A 90 -1.64 0.33 -10.16
N TYR A 91 -1.53 -0.29 -11.32
CA TYR A 91 -2.53 -0.17 -12.38
C TYR A 91 -2.58 -1.45 -13.22
N TYR A 92 -3.72 -1.62 -13.88
CA TYR A 92 -3.93 -2.56 -14.97
C TYR A 92 -4.25 -1.77 -16.23
N GLU A 93 -3.65 -2.13 -17.36
CA GLU A 93 -3.87 -1.49 -18.66
C GLU A 93 -4.13 -2.57 -19.71
N LEU A 94 -5.30 -2.52 -20.34
CA LEU A 94 -5.66 -3.39 -21.48
C LEU A 94 -5.43 -2.62 -22.78
N GLU A 95 -4.58 -3.16 -23.66
CA GLU A 95 -4.31 -2.59 -24.98
C GLU A 95 -5.16 -3.31 -26.04
N THR A 96 -5.98 -2.55 -26.76
CA THR A 96 -6.79 -3.05 -27.87
C THR A 96 -6.54 -2.24 -29.13
N ASP A 97 -6.78 -2.83 -30.30
CA ASP A 97 -6.93 -2.05 -31.53
C ASP A 97 -8.28 -1.30 -31.57
N PHE A 98 -8.55 -0.57 -32.66
CA PHE A 98 -9.81 0.17 -32.87
C PHE A 98 -11.00 -0.72 -33.30
N GLU A 99 -10.76 -2.01 -33.50
CA GLU A 99 -11.79 -3.04 -33.74
C GLU A 99 -12.19 -3.75 -32.44
N GLY A 100 -11.44 -3.53 -31.35
CA GLY A 100 -11.69 -4.11 -30.04
C GLY A 100 -10.95 -5.44 -29.81
N ASN A 101 -10.04 -5.82 -30.69
CA ASN A 101 -9.21 -7.00 -30.48
C ASN A 101 -8.16 -6.69 -29.41
N ILE A 102 -8.01 -7.58 -28.43
CA ILE A 102 -6.99 -7.49 -27.39
C ILE A 102 -5.63 -7.78 -28.02
N LEU A 103 -4.69 -6.86 -27.82
CA LEU A 103 -3.32 -6.97 -28.30
C LEU A 103 -2.37 -7.38 -27.18
N ASP A 104 -2.56 -6.79 -25.99
CA ASP A 104 -1.73 -7.03 -24.81
C ASP A 104 -2.43 -6.56 -23.54
N ASP A 105 -1.96 -7.02 -22.39
CA ASP A 105 -2.37 -6.54 -21.07
C ASP A 105 -1.17 -6.34 -20.14
N PHE A 106 -1.25 -5.30 -19.31
CA PHE A 106 -0.17 -4.93 -18.40
C PHE A 106 -0.70 -4.83 -16.98
N PHE A 107 -0.11 -5.62 -16.08
CA PHE A 107 -0.34 -5.50 -14.65
C PHE A 107 0.92 -5.00 -13.94
N VAL A 108 0.82 -3.85 -13.29
CA VAL A 108 1.98 -3.20 -12.66
C VAL A 108 1.64 -2.82 -11.22
N MET A 109 2.44 -3.32 -10.28
CA MET A 109 2.44 -2.91 -8.88
C MET A 109 3.56 -1.89 -8.66
N GLU A 110 3.25 -0.72 -8.13
CA GLU A 110 4.22 0.31 -7.81
C GLU A 110 4.88 0.03 -6.45
N LYS A 111 5.52 -1.14 -6.33
CA LYS A 111 6.09 -1.65 -5.06
C LYS A 111 7.05 -0.64 -4.43
N GLU A 112 7.79 0.10 -5.26
CA GLU A 112 8.78 1.12 -4.88
C GLU A 112 8.18 2.24 -4.02
N ARG A 113 6.86 2.53 -4.16
CA ARG A 113 6.17 3.55 -3.35
C ARG A 113 5.81 3.08 -1.94
N TYR A 114 5.85 1.77 -1.68
CA TYR A 114 5.41 1.16 -0.42
C TYR A 114 6.49 0.29 0.24
N VAL A 115 7.72 0.25 -0.30
CA VAL A 115 8.83 -0.56 0.23
C VAL A 115 9.06 -0.29 1.71
N ASP A 116 9.05 0.98 2.12
CA ASP A 116 9.29 1.35 3.52
C ASP A 116 8.14 0.87 4.43
N ASP A 117 6.89 0.91 3.96
CA ASP A 117 5.72 0.41 4.71
C ASP A 117 5.78 -1.12 4.88
N LEU A 118 6.08 -1.84 3.81
CA LEU A 118 6.19 -3.30 3.81
C LEU A 118 7.38 -3.77 4.67
N ALA A 119 8.50 -3.05 4.61
CA ALA A 119 9.67 -3.32 5.46
C ALA A 119 9.34 -3.13 6.95
N ILE A 120 8.64 -2.05 7.31
CA ILE A 120 8.22 -1.78 8.69
C ILE A 120 7.26 -2.86 9.21
N ILE A 121 6.28 -3.27 8.38
CA ILE A 121 5.31 -4.33 8.74
C ILE A 121 6.01 -5.69 8.89
N SER A 122 6.96 -6.00 8.01
CA SER A 122 7.77 -7.23 8.11
C SER A 122 8.56 -7.27 9.41
N HIS A 123 9.26 -6.17 9.75
CA HIS A 123 10.00 -6.07 11.02
C HIS A 123 9.09 -6.20 12.25
N PHE A 124 7.88 -5.64 12.20
CA PHE A 124 6.89 -5.81 13.26
C PHE A 124 6.53 -7.29 13.47
N ARG A 125 6.34 -8.06 12.39
CA ARG A 125 6.05 -9.50 12.45
C ARG A 125 7.21 -10.27 13.07
N ASP A 126 8.43 -10.05 12.58
CA ASP A 126 9.64 -10.73 13.05
C ASP A 126 9.97 -10.44 14.52
N MET A 127 9.70 -9.23 14.98
CA MET A 127 9.86 -8.85 16.38
C MET A 127 8.87 -9.59 17.27
N ASN A 128 7.60 -9.72 16.85
CA ASN A 128 6.58 -10.42 17.63
C ASN A 128 6.84 -11.93 17.74
N GLN A 129 7.55 -12.55 16.79
CA GLN A 129 7.93 -13.97 16.87
C GLN A 129 8.87 -14.27 18.04
N VAL A 130 9.67 -13.28 18.48
CA VAL A 130 10.62 -13.44 19.59
C VAL A 130 10.12 -12.79 20.88
N LEU A 131 8.85 -12.34 20.92
CA LEU A 131 8.26 -11.73 22.10
C LEU A 131 8.17 -12.76 23.25
N PRO A 132 8.80 -12.52 24.41
CA PRO A 132 8.63 -13.39 25.56
C PRO A 132 7.16 -13.42 26.01
N PRO A 133 6.49 -14.59 26.06
CA PRO A 133 5.08 -14.68 26.41
C PRO A 133 4.76 -14.10 27.79
N GLY A 134 5.73 -14.13 28.71
CA GLY A 134 5.62 -13.54 30.04
C GLY A 134 5.35 -12.03 30.02
N TYR A 135 5.80 -11.31 29.00
CA TYR A 135 5.60 -9.86 28.90
C TYR A 135 4.15 -9.47 28.59
N LEU A 136 3.31 -10.42 28.16
CA LEU A 136 1.87 -10.20 27.98
C LEU A 136 1.09 -10.22 29.30
N LYS A 137 1.75 -10.53 30.42
CA LYS A 137 1.12 -10.50 31.75
C LYS A 137 1.19 -9.09 32.32
N ARG A 138 0.05 -8.52 32.69
CA ARG A 138 -0.08 -7.13 33.19
C ARG A 138 0.83 -6.79 34.38
N ASN A 139 1.21 -7.78 35.19
CA ASN A 139 2.08 -7.61 36.35
C ASN A 139 3.58 -7.62 36.02
N TYR A 140 3.96 -7.81 34.77
CA TYR A 140 5.35 -7.71 34.32
C TYR A 140 5.66 -6.26 33.97
N ILE A 141 6.83 -5.79 34.40
CA ILE A 141 7.25 -4.40 34.17
C ILE A 141 7.24 -4.06 32.68
N GLN A 142 7.62 -5.00 31.82
CA GLN A 142 7.71 -4.85 30.36
C GLN A 142 6.36 -4.77 29.65
N TYR A 143 5.25 -5.10 30.31
CA TYR A 143 3.93 -5.15 29.68
C TYR A 143 3.55 -3.83 29.02
N GLU A 144 3.80 -2.72 29.71
CA GLU A 144 3.49 -1.38 29.20
C GLU A 144 4.28 -1.06 27.93
N TYR A 145 5.58 -1.39 27.92
CA TYR A 145 6.42 -1.22 26.74
C TYR A 145 5.95 -2.06 25.56
N VAL A 146 5.63 -3.33 25.80
CA VAL A 146 5.10 -4.23 24.76
C VAL A 146 3.78 -3.72 24.22
N ALA A 147 2.89 -3.23 25.09
CA ALA A 147 1.63 -2.62 24.68
C ALA A 147 1.86 -1.38 23.78
N TYR A 148 2.81 -0.52 24.11
CA TYR A 148 3.18 0.61 23.25
C TYR A 148 3.71 0.14 21.90
N VAL A 149 4.63 -0.81 21.87
CA VAL A 149 5.20 -1.36 20.64
C VAL A 149 4.13 -2.00 19.75
N SER A 150 3.22 -2.79 20.32
CA SER A 150 2.10 -3.37 19.59
C SER A 150 1.16 -2.31 19.03
N LEU A 151 0.86 -1.26 19.81
CA LEU A 151 0.04 -0.15 19.34
C LEU A 151 0.72 0.65 18.22
N ILE A 152 2.05 0.83 18.25
CA ILE A 152 2.78 1.44 17.14
C ILE A 152 2.53 0.64 15.86
N GLY A 153 2.74 -0.68 15.88
CA GLY A 153 2.53 -1.53 14.71
C GLY A 153 1.10 -1.49 14.19
N THR A 154 0.11 -1.65 15.08
CA THR A 154 -1.31 -1.62 14.71
C THR A 154 -1.71 -0.25 14.13
N LEU A 155 -1.32 0.85 14.77
CA LEU A 155 -1.67 2.20 14.33
C LEU A 155 -0.94 2.58 13.04
N PHE A 156 0.31 2.16 12.89
CA PHE A 156 1.08 2.36 11.66
C PHE A 156 0.45 1.61 10.48
N ALA A 157 0.13 0.33 10.66
CA ALA A 157 -0.57 -0.47 9.67
C ALA A 157 -1.95 0.11 9.32
N SER A 158 -2.64 0.69 10.31
CA SER A 158 -3.93 1.37 10.13
C SER A 158 -3.80 2.82 9.65
N LYS A 159 -2.59 3.28 9.30
CA LYS A 159 -2.29 4.65 8.83
C LYS A 159 -2.68 5.77 9.79
N GLN A 160 -2.86 5.47 11.08
CA GLN A 160 -3.10 6.46 12.14
C GLN A 160 -1.77 7.06 12.62
N PHE A 161 -1.08 7.76 11.73
CA PHE A 161 0.32 8.17 11.90
C PHE A 161 0.57 9.09 13.10
N ASN A 162 -0.29 10.07 13.35
CA ASN A 162 -0.20 10.92 14.55
C ASN A 162 -0.31 10.10 15.85
N ALA A 163 -1.21 9.10 15.88
CA ALA A 163 -1.36 8.23 17.04
C ALA A 163 -0.15 7.29 17.17
N ALA A 164 0.31 6.69 16.07
CA ALA A 164 1.51 5.85 16.04
C ALA A 164 2.74 6.61 16.56
N TYR A 165 2.94 7.86 16.13
CA TYR A 165 4.02 8.71 16.59
C TYR A 165 3.95 9.00 18.09
N ARG A 166 2.74 9.23 18.64
CA ARG A 166 2.57 9.39 20.09
C ARG A 166 3.04 8.15 20.86
N PHE A 167 2.77 6.95 20.35
CA PHE A 167 3.22 5.71 20.98
C PHE A 167 4.71 5.44 20.78
N VAL A 168 5.30 5.85 19.65
CA VAL A 168 6.77 5.87 19.45
C VAL A 168 7.44 6.65 20.56
N GLN A 169 6.96 7.86 20.85
CA GLN A 169 7.51 8.71 21.90
C GLN A 169 7.29 8.11 23.30
N ARG A 170 6.10 7.56 23.60
CA ARG A 170 5.85 6.84 24.87
C ARG A 170 6.80 5.67 25.06
N ALA A 171 7.04 4.87 24.02
CA ALA A 171 7.98 3.76 24.06
C ALA A 171 9.43 4.22 24.29
N ARG A 172 9.84 5.34 23.65
CA ARG A 172 11.16 5.96 23.88
C ARG A 172 11.32 6.44 25.32
N VAL A 173 10.34 7.17 25.87
CA VAL A 173 10.35 7.65 27.26
C VAL A 173 10.38 6.49 28.24
N TYR A 174 9.58 5.44 28.01
CA TYR A 174 9.58 4.25 28.84
C TYR A 174 10.98 3.63 28.95
N LEU A 175 11.71 3.52 27.83
CA LEU A 175 13.07 2.96 27.80
C LEU A 175 14.12 3.85 28.47
N GLN A 176 13.86 5.16 28.64
CA GLN A 176 14.75 6.05 29.40
C GLN A 176 14.66 5.81 30.90
N HIS A 177 13.50 5.35 31.38
CA HIS A 177 13.22 5.16 32.81
C HIS A 177 13.27 3.69 33.27
N THR A 178 13.44 2.75 32.34
CA THR A 178 13.46 1.32 32.66
C THR A 178 14.81 0.72 32.32
N ASP A 179 15.36 -0.03 33.29
CA ASP A 179 16.62 -0.75 33.13
C ASP A 179 16.55 -1.75 31.96
N PRO A 180 17.39 -1.59 30.90
CA PRO A 180 17.47 -2.50 29.77
C PRO A 180 17.80 -3.94 30.16
N ALA A 181 18.49 -4.18 31.27
CA ALA A 181 18.84 -5.53 31.73
C ALA A 181 17.61 -6.37 32.13
N LYS A 182 16.46 -5.71 32.33
CA LYS A 182 15.18 -6.39 32.59
C LYS A 182 14.54 -6.95 31.32
N PHE A 183 15.07 -6.65 30.15
CA PHE A 183 14.50 -7.11 28.88
C PHE A 183 15.27 -8.30 28.31
N ASP A 184 14.54 -9.16 27.60
CA ASP A 184 15.12 -10.08 26.64
C ASP A 184 15.88 -9.26 25.58
N GLN A 185 17.16 -9.59 25.39
CA GLN A 185 18.06 -8.80 24.54
C GLN A 185 17.64 -8.85 23.07
N GLN A 186 17.17 -10.01 22.60
CA GLN A 186 16.78 -10.19 21.21
C GLN A 186 15.52 -9.38 20.90
N TYR A 187 14.52 -9.45 21.79
CA TYR A 187 13.31 -8.66 21.66
C TYR A 187 13.60 -7.16 21.75
N LEU A 188 14.38 -6.71 22.74
CA LEU A 188 14.72 -5.29 22.92
C LEU A 188 15.46 -4.70 21.71
N GLN A 189 16.38 -5.46 21.12
CA GLN A 189 17.10 -5.03 19.93
C GLN A 189 16.15 -4.84 18.74
N LYS A 190 15.30 -5.83 18.47
CA LYS A 190 14.33 -5.78 17.37
C LYS A 190 13.30 -4.69 17.58
N SER A 191 12.79 -4.52 18.80
CA SER A 191 11.79 -3.49 19.11
C SER A 191 12.36 -2.07 18.99
N ARG A 192 13.61 -1.83 19.42
CA ARG A 192 14.28 -0.54 19.21
C ARG A 192 14.47 -0.23 17.72
N HIS A 193 14.86 -1.23 16.94
CA HIS A 193 15.01 -1.06 15.49
C HIS A 193 13.67 -0.73 14.83
N PHE A 194 12.61 -1.47 15.15
CA PHE A 194 11.25 -1.22 14.66
C PHE A 194 10.76 0.20 15.02
N ILE A 195 10.90 0.62 16.27
CA ILE A 195 10.52 1.98 16.71
C ILE A 195 11.29 3.04 15.91
N LYS A 196 12.58 2.82 15.67
CA LYS A 196 13.40 3.74 14.88
C LYS A 196 12.90 3.83 13.43
N MET A 197 12.67 2.70 12.77
CA MET A 197 12.18 2.68 11.39
C MET A 197 10.84 3.44 11.24
N VAL A 198 9.91 3.20 12.17
CA VAL A 198 8.62 3.91 12.18
C VAL A 198 8.83 5.41 12.36
N ALA A 199 9.66 5.83 13.32
CA ALA A 199 9.92 7.25 13.55
C ALA A 199 10.56 7.92 12.33
N ASP A 200 11.63 7.33 11.78
CA ASP A 200 12.36 7.86 10.63
C ASP A 200 11.43 7.99 9.41
N TYR A 201 10.55 7.00 9.18
CA TYR A 201 9.53 7.06 8.12
C TYR A 201 8.53 8.20 8.33
N LEU A 202 8.01 8.35 9.54
CA LEU A 202 7.02 9.38 9.86
C LEU A 202 7.61 10.79 9.71
N GLU A 203 8.85 10.98 10.17
CA GLU A 203 9.58 12.25 10.11
C GLU A 203 9.97 12.60 8.66
N LYS A 204 10.57 11.67 7.92
CA LYS A 204 11.00 11.88 6.52
C LYS A 204 9.83 12.25 5.60
N ASN A 205 8.65 11.68 5.85
CA ASN A 205 7.46 11.90 5.03
C ASN A 205 6.52 12.99 5.60
N ASN A 206 6.90 13.67 6.69
CA ASN A 206 6.09 14.70 7.36
C ASN A 206 4.66 14.22 7.70
N LEU A 207 4.54 12.97 8.19
CA LEU A 207 3.25 12.29 8.41
C LEU A 207 2.72 12.41 9.85
N ALA A 208 3.49 13.03 10.74
CA ALA A 208 3.11 13.20 12.14
C ALA A 208 3.45 14.60 12.64
N ASP A 209 2.56 15.15 13.46
CA ASP A 209 2.81 16.37 14.20
C ASP A 209 3.82 16.08 15.32
N THR A 210 4.99 16.71 15.22
CA THR A 210 6.06 16.56 16.19
C THR A 210 5.81 17.35 17.48
N ALA A 211 4.76 18.17 17.53
CA ALA A 211 4.35 18.90 18.73
C ALA A 211 3.85 17.91 19.80
N TRP A 212 4.76 17.55 20.71
CA TRP A 212 4.41 16.85 21.93
C TRP A 212 3.62 17.79 22.84
N PRO A 213 2.41 17.43 23.32
CA PRO A 213 1.76 18.25 24.33
C PRO A 213 2.62 18.19 25.59
N ASP A 214 3.17 19.35 25.94
CA ASP A 214 3.83 19.59 27.21
C ASP A 214 2.89 19.15 28.35
N LYS A 215 3.51 18.53 29.35
CA LYS A 215 2.92 17.86 30.51
C LYS A 215 1.61 18.50 30.98
N ARG A 216 0.53 17.71 31.03
CA ARG A 216 -0.58 17.94 31.96
C ARG A 216 -0.43 16.99 33.14
#